data_AF-A0A4Q3S759-F1
#
_entry.id   AF-A0A4Q3S759-F1
#
_cell.length_a   1.000
_cell.length_b   1.000
_cell.length_c   1.000
_cell.angle_alpha   90.00
_cell.angle_beta   90.00
_cell.angle_gamma   90.00
#
_symmetry.space_group_name_H-M   'P 1'
#
loop_
_entity.id
_entity.type
_entity.pdbx_description
1 polymer ?
#
loop_
_entity_poly.entity_id
_entity_poly.type
_entity_poly.pdbx_seq_one_letter_code
_entity_poly.pdbx_strand_id
1 'polypeptide(L)'
;MSVSLTVVGSINLDFVATAETLPAPGETVTGATLARHPGGKGANQALAARRLGAQVQLIGATGKDGMADEALGLLRQAGVDLWGVATKPDMASGVALIAVSAQGENQIIVAPGANAGVLAGDLPNTLEGALILQLELPIATVAAAAERATGFVAVNLAPAATVPQTLLDRADLLVVNETEAAFYGESLHQSPGLVAVTLGGAGARLFKDGLQIAAAAPPPVTVVDTTGAGDCFVAALTVALLEGRSPQAALAFACTAGALAVTRPGAQPSLPNRADVDAALAPA
;
A
#
# COMPACT_ATOMS: atom_id res chain seq x y z
N MET A 1 -1.48 -22.88 -8.42
CA MET A 1 -2.38 -22.00 -9.20
C MET A 1 -1.80 -20.60 -9.14
N SER A 2 -1.86 -19.79 -10.20
CA SER A 2 -1.40 -18.39 -10.11
C SER A 2 -2.43 -17.58 -9.31
N VAL A 3 -1.97 -16.86 -8.28
CA VAL A 3 -2.81 -15.92 -7.54
C VAL A 3 -3.25 -14.80 -8.48
N SER A 4 -4.54 -14.47 -8.48
CA SER A 4 -5.11 -13.33 -9.20
C SER A 4 -5.81 -12.41 -8.20
N LEU A 5 -5.54 -11.11 -8.26
CA LEU A 5 -6.16 -10.13 -7.38
C LEU A 5 -6.38 -8.79 -8.09
N THR A 6 -7.36 -8.05 -7.60
CA THR A 6 -7.61 -6.66 -7.98
C THR A 6 -7.16 -5.75 -6.85
N VAL A 7 -6.56 -4.62 -7.19
CA VAL A 7 -6.32 -3.53 -6.24
C VAL A 7 -7.24 -2.38 -6.63
N VAL A 8 -8.05 -1.89 -5.69
CA VAL A 8 -8.82 -0.65 -5.88
C VAL A 8 -8.19 0.40 -4.99
N GLY A 9 -7.51 1.37 -5.59
CA GLY A 9 -6.65 2.25 -4.80
C GLY A 9 -6.11 3.46 -5.52
N SER A 10 -5.36 4.25 -4.77
CA SER A 10 -4.77 5.51 -5.20
C SER A 10 -3.58 5.34 -6.14
N ILE A 11 -3.39 6.34 -6.98
CA ILE A 11 -2.25 6.49 -7.89
C ILE A 11 -1.72 7.92 -7.71
N ASN A 12 -0.46 8.04 -7.27
CA ASN A 12 0.18 9.34 -7.09
C ASN A 12 1.49 9.46 -7.88
N LEU A 13 1.89 10.71 -8.11
CA LEU A 13 3.28 11.05 -8.36
C LEU A 13 3.81 11.87 -7.18
N ASP A 14 4.81 11.33 -6.50
CA ASP A 14 5.39 11.95 -5.31
C ASP A 14 6.54 12.89 -5.72
N PHE A 15 6.50 14.12 -5.23
CA PHE A 15 7.52 15.15 -5.41
C PHE A 15 8.30 15.28 -4.11
N VAL A 16 9.57 14.88 -4.13
CA VAL A 16 10.44 14.90 -2.96
C VAL A 16 11.46 16.02 -3.10
N ALA A 17 11.31 17.04 -2.28
CA ALA A 17 12.25 18.14 -2.15
C ALA A 17 13.18 17.88 -0.96
N THR A 18 14.48 17.67 -1.22
CA THR A 18 15.48 17.45 -0.16
C THR A 18 16.31 18.72 0.05
N ALA A 19 16.33 19.20 1.29
CA ALA A 19 17.04 20.41 1.71
C ALA A 19 17.84 20.17 3.00
N GLU A 20 18.72 21.10 3.36
CA GLU A 20 19.49 21.02 4.61
C GLU A 20 18.57 21.07 5.84
N THR A 21 17.60 22.00 5.83
CA THR A 21 16.57 22.17 6.85
C THR A 21 15.19 22.27 6.22
N LEU A 22 14.15 21.94 7.00
CA LEU A 22 12.75 22.17 6.60
C LEU A 22 12.33 23.61 6.91
N PRO A 23 11.47 24.24 6.08
CA PRO A 23 10.96 25.57 6.36
C PRO A 23 10.04 25.57 7.59
N ALA A 24 10.20 26.56 8.46
CA ALA A 24 9.18 26.93 9.44
C ALA A 24 8.03 27.72 8.78
N PRO A 25 6.85 27.86 9.44
CA PRO A 25 5.78 28.71 8.92
C PRO A 25 6.25 30.14 8.64
N GLY A 26 6.11 30.58 7.38
CA GLY A 26 6.54 31.92 6.91
C GLY A 26 7.99 32.00 6.42
N GLU A 27 8.75 30.91 6.49
CA GLU A 27 10.13 30.84 6.00
C GLU A 27 10.20 30.35 4.55
N THR A 28 11.30 30.68 3.86
CA THR A 28 11.65 30.13 2.55
C THR A 28 13.03 29.50 2.61
N VAL A 29 13.11 28.21 2.31
CA VAL A 29 14.38 27.48 2.14
C VAL A 29 14.72 27.41 0.66
N THR A 30 15.96 27.72 0.29
CA THR A 30 16.46 27.69 -1.09
C THR A 30 17.55 26.62 -1.27
N GLY A 31 17.82 26.20 -2.51
CA GLY A 31 18.87 25.22 -2.80
C GLY A 31 18.46 23.76 -2.64
N ALA A 32 17.17 23.46 -2.48
CA ALA A 32 16.68 22.09 -2.43
C ALA A 32 16.88 21.36 -3.76
N THR A 33 17.10 20.05 -3.68
CA THR A 33 17.05 19.15 -4.85
C THR A 33 15.65 18.55 -4.98
N LEU A 34 15.19 18.30 -6.21
CA LEU A 34 13.88 17.73 -6.46
C LEU A 34 14.02 16.36 -7.12
N ALA A 35 13.32 15.37 -6.56
CA ALA A 35 13.11 14.07 -7.17
C ALA A 35 11.62 13.80 -7.37
N ARG A 36 11.29 12.98 -8.36
CA ARG A 36 9.92 12.57 -8.69
C ARG A 36 9.85 11.06 -8.68
N HIS A 37 8.87 10.51 -7.98
CA HIS A 37 8.73 9.08 -7.78
C HIS A 37 7.27 8.64 -7.98
N PRO A 38 7.01 7.60 -8.78
CA PRO A 38 5.70 6.97 -8.81
C PRO A 38 5.33 6.46 -7.41
N GLY A 39 4.11 6.75 -6.97
CA GLY A 39 3.63 6.48 -5.61
C GLY A 39 2.12 6.23 -5.54
N GLY A 40 1.56 6.40 -4.35
CA GLY A 40 0.17 6.06 -4.01
C GLY A 40 0.06 4.61 -3.54
N LYS A 41 -0.62 4.41 -2.40
CA LYS A 41 -0.67 3.08 -1.75
C LYS A 41 -1.27 2.01 -2.67
N GLY A 42 -2.30 2.34 -3.44
CA GLY A 42 -2.91 1.42 -4.40
C GLY A 42 -1.92 0.95 -5.47
N ALA A 43 -1.27 1.90 -6.12
CA ALA A 43 -0.23 1.62 -7.12
C ALA A 43 0.96 0.84 -6.53
N ASN A 44 1.46 1.22 -5.35
CA ASN A 44 2.56 0.52 -4.68
C ASN A 44 2.20 -0.94 -4.38
N GLN A 45 1.01 -1.18 -3.84
CA GLN A 45 0.53 -2.53 -3.50
C GLN A 45 0.28 -3.37 -4.74
N ALA A 46 -0.27 -2.79 -5.81
CA ALA A 46 -0.47 -3.47 -7.09
C ALA A 46 0.88 -3.90 -7.71
N LEU A 47 1.85 -3.00 -7.73
CA LEU A 47 3.19 -3.29 -8.25
C LEU A 47 3.89 -4.37 -7.41
N ALA A 48 3.83 -4.26 -6.08
CA ALA A 48 4.40 -5.25 -5.18
C ALA A 48 3.79 -6.64 -5.43
N ALA A 49 2.46 -6.75 -5.44
CA ALA A 49 1.78 -8.02 -5.70
C ALA A 49 2.19 -8.62 -7.06
N ARG A 50 2.31 -7.78 -8.10
CA ARG A 50 2.72 -8.21 -9.44
C ARG A 50 4.15 -8.75 -9.45
N ARG A 51 5.09 -8.07 -8.79
CA ARG A 51 6.50 -8.49 -8.66
C ARG A 51 6.65 -9.77 -7.83
N LEU A 52 5.72 -10.03 -6.91
CA LEU A 52 5.68 -11.24 -6.08
C LEU A 52 5.03 -12.45 -6.77
N GLY A 53 4.55 -12.26 -8.01
CA GLY A 53 4.10 -13.35 -8.90
C GLY A 53 2.58 -13.44 -9.09
N ALA A 54 1.79 -12.50 -8.53
CA ALA A 54 0.36 -12.46 -8.77
C ALA A 54 0.02 -11.88 -10.16
N GLN A 55 -1.12 -12.26 -10.71
CA GLN A 55 -1.80 -11.52 -11.77
C GLN A 55 -2.59 -10.40 -11.10
N VAL A 56 -2.40 -9.16 -11.56
CA VAL A 56 -2.91 -7.98 -10.87
C VAL A 56 -3.62 -7.07 -11.84
N GLN A 57 -4.85 -6.69 -11.51
CA GLN A 57 -5.55 -5.55 -12.08
C GLN A 57 -5.57 -4.39 -11.08
N LEU A 58 -5.38 -3.17 -11.57
CA LEU A 58 -5.53 -1.94 -10.79
C LEU A 58 -6.77 -1.18 -11.28
N ILE A 59 -7.66 -0.85 -10.33
CA ILE A 59 -8.77 0.08 -10.51
C ILE A 59 -8.43 1.35 -9.71
N GLY A 60 -8.49 2.49 -10.37
CA GLY A 60 -8.12 3.78 -9.78
C GLY A 60 -8.31 4.89 -10.80
N ALA A 61 -7.72 6.06 -10.55
CA ALA A 61 -7.78 7.15 -11.51
C ALA A 61 -6.51 8.02 -11.54
N THR A 62 -6.26 8.59 -12.72
CA THR A 62 -5.26 9.63 -12.95
C THR A 62 -5.92 10.85 -13.59
N GLY A 63 -5.25 11.99 -13.56
CA GLY A 63 -5.64 13.17 -14.32
C GLY A 63 -5.27 13.02 -15.80
N LYS A 64 -5.70 13.98 -16.63
CA LYS A 64 -5.21 14.10 -18.01
C LYS A 64 -4.01 15.06 -18.06
N ASP A 65 -2.92 14.68 -17.41
CA ASP A 65 -1.71 15.49 -17.29
C ASP A 65 -0.43 14.66 -17.51
N GLY A 66 0.70 15.34 -17.64
CA GLY A 66 2.00 14.69 -17.85
C GLY A 66 2.51 13.88 -16.66
N MET A 67 1.85 13.95 -15.50
CA MET A 67 2.23 13.18 -14.31
C MET A 67 1.70 11.75 -14.38
N ALA A 68 0.56 11.53 -15.06
CA ALA A 68 -0.09 10.23 -15.17
C ALA A 68 0.83 9.16 -15.78
N ASP A 69 1.55 9.49 -16.86
CA ASP A 69 2.42 8.54 -17.55
C ASP A 69 3.58 8.07 -16.68
N GLU A 70 4.13 8.98 -15.87
CA GLU A 70 5.21 8.69 -14.93
C GLU A 70 4.70 7.83 -13.76
N ALA A 71 3.56 8.21 -13.16
CA ALA A 71 2.93 7.46 -12.07
C ALA A 71 2.57 6.01 -12.47
N LEU A 72 2.21 5.78 -13.74
CA LEU A 72 1.84 4.46 -14.27
C LEU A 72 3.00 3.69 -14.91
N GLY A 73 4.17 4.32 -15.08
CA GLY A 73 5.28 3.80 -15.88
C GLY A 73 5.75 2.42 -15.41
N LEU A 74 6.06 2.28 -14.11
CA LEU A 74 6.57 1.04 -13.53
C LEU A 74 5.51 -0.06 -13.46
N LEU A 75 4.26 0.29 -13.19
CA LEU A 75 3.11 -0.63 -13.23
C LEU A 75 2.95 -1.25 -14.62
N ARG A 76 2.98 -0.41 -15.66
CA ARG A 76 2.88 -0.85 -17.07
C ARG A 76 4.05 -1.76 -17.45
N GLN A 77 5.28 -1.39 -17.07
CA GLN A 77 6.47 -2.20 -17.34
C GLN A 77 6.43 -3.57 -16.64
N ALA A 78 5.91 -3.63 -15.41
CA ALA A 78 5.73 -4.88 -14.68
C ALA A 78 4.58 -5.74 -15.20
N GLY A 79 3.73 -5.20 -16.09
CA GLY A 79 2.57 -5.88 -16.65
C GLY A 79 1.43 -6.02 -15.64
N VAL A 80 1.17 -4.98 -14.84
CA VAL A 80 -0.12 -4.82 -14.15
C VAL A 80 -1.18 -4.45 -15.20
N ASP A 81 -2.37 -5.06 -15.11
CA ASP A 81 -3.50 -4.65 -15.94
C ASP A 81 -4.05 -3.30 -15.44
N LEU A 82 -3.96 -2.30 -16.31
CA LEU A 82 -4.36 -0.92 -16.05
C LEU A 82 -5.68 -0.55 -16.75
N TRP A 83 -6.41 -1.52 -17.33
CA TRP A 83 -7.69 -1.25 -18.00
C TRP A 83 -8.73 -0.59 -17.08
N GLY A 84 -8.68 -0.92 -15.79
CA GLY A 84 -9.54 -0.33 -14.75
C GLY A 84 -9.11 1.08 -14.29
N VAL A 85 -8.00 1.64 -14.80
CA VAL A 85 -7.55 2.98 -14.43
C VAL A 85 -8.22 4.02 -15.32
N ALA A 86 -9.11 4.82 -14.72
CA ALA A 86 -9.78 5.90 -15.41
C ALA A 86 -8.89 7.14 -15.57
N THR A 87 -9.08 7.88 -16.66
CA THR A 87 -8.54 9.24 -16.80
C THR A 87 -9.66 10.24 -16.51
N LYS A 88 -9.47 11.10 -15.51
CA LYS A 88 -10.41 12.17 -15.14
C LYS A 88 -9.90 13.49 -15.73
N PRO A 89 -10.44 13.97 -16.88
CA PRO A 89 -9.84 15.07 -17.64
C PRO A 89 -9.88 16.42 -16.92
N ASP A 90 -10.85 16.63 -16.03
CA ASP A 90 -11.04 17.88 -15.28
C ASP A 90 -10.34 17.88 -13.91
N MET A 91 -9.50 16.88 -13.64
CA MET A 91 -8.78 16.72 -12.38
C MET A 91 -7.28 16.53 -12.65
N ALA A 92 -6.44 17.04 -11.75
CA ALA A 92 -5.02 16.69 -11.74
C ALA A 92 -4.83 15.25 -11.21
N SER A 93 -3.77 14.58 -11.62
CA SER A 93 -3.31 13.34 -10.99
C SER A 93 -3.01 13.58 -9.51
N GLY A 94 -3.17 12.54 -8.68
CA GLY A 94 -2.80 12.63 -7.27
C GLY A 94 -1.31 12.90 -7.11
N VAL A 95 -0.94 13.69 -6.12
CA VAL A 95 0.46 13.99 -5.79
C VAL A 95 0.67 14.00 -4.28
N ALA A 96 1.86 13.56 -3.87
CA ALA A 96 2.38 13.87 -2.54
C ALA A 96 3.50 14.89 -2.68
N LEU A 97 3.44 15.98 -1.92
CA LEU A 97 4.48 16.98 -1.81
C LEU A 97 5.25 16.70 -0.52
N ILE A 98 6.47 16.22 -0.65
CA ILE A 98 7.29 15.70 0.43
C ILE A 98 8.51 16.59 0.55
N ALA A 99 8.67 17.29 1.66
CA ALA A 99 9.91 17.98 1.99
C ALA A 99 10.70 17.13 3.00
N VAL A 100 12.01 16.96 2.78
CA VAL A 100 12.90 16.13 3.63
C VAL A 100 14.13 16.93 4.05
N SER A 101 14.47 16.92 5.34
CA SER A 101 15.72 17.51 5.85
C SER A 101 16.91 16.58 5.68
N ALA A 102 18.14 17.10 5.83
CA ALA A 102 19.36 16.29 5.86
C ALA A 102 19.38 15.29 7.04
N GLN A 103 18.59 15.53 8.09
CA GLN A 103 18.45 14.66 9.25
C GLN A 103 17.34 13.60 9.06
N GLY A 104 16.64 13.61 7.93
CA GLY A 104 15.59 12.65 7.60
C GLY A 104 14.20 12.99 8.18
N GLU A 105 14.03 14.18 8.76
CA GLU A 105 12.69 14.67 9.12
C GLU A 105 11.91 14.99 7.84
N ASN A 106 10.58 14.87 7.88
CA ASN A 106 9.74 15.14 6.72
C ASN A 106 8.47 15.92 7.03
N GLN A 107 7.99 16.64 6.02
CA GLN A 107 6.66 17.24 5.95
C GLN A 107 5.99 16.74 4.69
N ILE A 108 4.76 16.24 4.80
CA ILE A 108 4.03 15.62 3.69
C ILE A 108 2.67 16.27 3.54
N ILE A 109 2.37 16.73 2.33
CA ILE A 109 1.03 17.18 1.93
C ILE A 109 0.57 16.29 0.79
N VAL A 110 -0.57 15.63 0.97
CA VAL A 110 -1.18 14.81 -0.09
C VAL A 110 -2.31 15.61 -0.74
N ALA A 111 -2.21 15.81 -2.05
CA ALA A 111 -3.29 16.35 -2.87
C ALA A 111 -3.89 15.18 -3.68
N PRO A 112 -5.08 14.69 -3.33
CA PRO A 112 -5.60 13.44 -3.87
C PRO A 112 -5.92 13.50 -5.37
N GLY A 113 -6.22 14.69 -5.92
CA GLY A 113 -6.50 14.86 -7.34
C GLY A 113 -7.58 13.87 -7.82
N ALA A 114 -7.34 13.23 -8.96
CA ALA A 114 -8.23 12.25 -9.58
C ALA A 114 -8.62 11.08 -8.66
N ASN A 115 -7.81 10.75 -7.64
CA ASN A 115 -8.15 9.73 -6.64
C ASN A 115 -9.43 10.09 -5.87
N ALA A 116 -9.63 11.38 -5.56
CA ALA A 116 -10.87 11.85 -4.92
C ALA A 116 -12.10 11.74 -5.86
N GLY A 117 -11.86 11.65 -7.17
CA GLY A 117 -12.87 11.48 -8.19
C GLY A 117 -13.23 10.02 -8.49
N VAL A 118 -12.64 9.04 -7.79
CA VAL A 118 -13.03 7.63 -7.89
C VAL A 118 -14.24 7.41 -6.99
N LEU A 119 -15.42 7.29 -7.60
CA LEU A 119 -16.69 7.15 -6.90
C LEU A 119 -17.17 5.70 -6.91
N ALA A 120 -18.04 5.34 -5.97
CA ALA A 120 -18.64 4.00 -5.92
C ALA A 120 -19.39 3.62 -7.22
N GLY A 121 -19.91 4.59 -7.97
CA GLY A 121 -20.54 4.37 -9.28
C GLY A 121 -19.56 4.03 -10.41
N ASP A 122 -18.26 4.33 -10.25
CA ASP A 122 -17.22 4.00 -11.22
C ASP A 122 -16.78 2.52 -11.11
N LEU A 123 -17.06 1.87 -9.98
CA LEU A 123 -16.68 0.49 -9.73
C LEU A 123 -17.67 -0.47 -10.41
N PRO A 124 -17.19 -1.65 -10.87
CA PRO A 124 -18.07 -2.75 -11.29
C PRO A 124 -19.12 -3.10 -10.22
N ASN A 125 -20.26 -3.65 -10.64
CA ASN A 125 -21.29 -4.15 -9.71
C ASN A 125 -20.80 -5.35 -8.88
N THR A 126 -19.81 -6.07 -9.38
CA THR A 126 -19.22 -7.24 -8.74
C THR A 126 -17.72 -7.20 -8.99
N LEU A 127 -16.93 -7.36 -7.91
CA LEU A 127 -15.49 -7.47 -7.95
C LEU A 127 -15.13 -8.93 -7.68
N GLU A 128 -14.80 -9.67 -8.74
CA GLU A 128 -14.48 -11.09 -8.62
C GLU A 128 -13.06 -11.32 -8.12
N GLY A 129 -12.88 -12.39 -7.33
CA GLY A 129 -11.57 -12.80 -6.82
C GLY A 129 -11.12 -12.01 -5.59
N ALA A 130 -9.81 -12.03 -5.33
CA ALA A 130 -9.24 -11.35 -4.18
C ALA A 130 -9.09 -9.85 -4.45
N LEU A 131 -9.23 -9.04 -3.40
CA LEU A 131 -9.23 -7.59 -3.45
C LEU A 131 -8.27 -7.01 -2.40
N ILE A 132 -7.48 -6.01 -2.79
CA ILE A 132 -6.71 -5.18 -1.86
C ILE A 132 -7.25 -3.74 -1.91
N LEU A 133 -7.53 -3.17 -0.74
CA LEU A 133 -8.04 -1.82 -0.54
C LEU A 133 -7.14 -1.02 0.40
N GLN A 134 -7.17 0.32 0.27
CA GLN A 134 -6.53 1.28 1.17
C GLN A 134 -7.43 2.51 1.35
N LEU A 135 -7.08 3.41 2.28
CA LEU A 135 -7.92 4.56 2.64
C LEU A 135 -7.52 5.88 1.95
N GLU A 136 -6.86 5.80 0.79
CA GLU A 136 -6.49 6.98 -0.02
C GLU A 136 -7.52 7.33 -1.11
N LEU A 137 -8.60 6.54 -1.22
CA LEU A 137 -9.80 6.87 -1.99
C LEU A 137 -10.92 7.33 -1.04
N PRO A 138 -12.02 7.94 -1.54
CA PRO A 138 -13.18 8.24 -0.70
C PRO A 138 -13.67 7.00 0.05
N ILE A 139 -13.91 7.12 1.36
CA ILE A 139 -14.29 5.99 2.21
C ILE A 139 -15.56 5.27 1.70
N ALA A 140 -16.51 6.02 1.13
CA ALA A 140 -17.70 5.44 0.51
C ALA A 140 -17.37 4.51 -0.68
N THR A 141 -16.35 4.87 -1.47
CA THR A 141 -15.85 4.04 -2.57
C THR A 141 -15.18 2.78 -2.04
N VAL A 142 -14.34 2.90 -1.00
CA VAL A 142 -13.68 1.76 -0.36
C VAL A 142 -14.70 0.78 0.23
N ALA A 143 -15.70 1.28 0.95
CA ALA A 143 -16.77 0.46 1.53
C ALA A 143 -17.59 -0.26 0.44
N ALA A 144 -17.95 0.45 -0.64
CA ALA A 144 -18.65 -0.14 -1.77
C ALA A 144 -17.82 -1.22 -2.49
N ALA A 145 -16.50 -1.03 -2.62
CA ALA A 145 -15.62 -2.03 -3.21
C ALA A 145 -15.60 -3.32 -2.36
N ALA A 146 -15.49 -3.19 -1.03
CA ALA A 146 -15.50 -4.34 -0.12
C ALA A 146 -16.84 -5.09 -0.16
N GLU A 147 -17.97 -4.36 -0.19
CA GLU A 147 -19.32 -4.96 -0.28
C GLU A 147 -19.52 -5.74 -1.58
N ARG A 148 -18.99 -5.24 -2.70
CA ARG A 148 -19.12 -5.87 -4.03
C ARG A 148 -18.12 -6.98 -4.28
N ALA A 149 -17.17 -7.20 -3.38
CA ALA A 149 -16.16 -8.24 -3.51
C ALA A 149 -16.73 -9.63 -3.21
N THR A 150 -16.50 -10.58 -4.11
CA THR A 150 -16.97 -11.98 -3.93
C THR A 150 -15.94 -12.91 -3.30
N GLY A 151 -14.66 -12.53 -3.34
CA GLY A 151 -13.56 -13.31 -2.77
C GLY A 151 -12.94 -12.68 -1.53
N PHE A 152 -11.66 -12.97 -1.32
CA PHE A 152 -10.89 -12.49 -0.17
C PHE A 152 -10.67 -10.97 -0.20
N VAL A 153 -10.93 -10.27 0.89
CA VAL A 153 -10.75 -8.81 0.99
C VAL A 153 -9.67 -8.45 2.01
N ALA A 154 -8.55 -7.91 1.52
CA ALA A 154 -7.52 -7.28 2.33
C ALA A 154 -7.72 -5.76 2.36
N VAL A 155 -7.74 -5.16 3.56
CA VAL A 155 -7.85 -3.71 3.75
C VAL A 155 -6.65 -3.22 4.54
N ASN A 156 -5.81 -2.41 3.90
CA ASN A 156 -4.82 -1.59 4.59
C ASN A 156 -5.52 -0.36 5.16
N LEU A 157 -5.69 -0.28 6.48
CA LEU A 157 -6.39 0.84 7.13
C LEU A 157 -5.46 2.07 7.28
N ALA A 158 -4.86 2.48 6.17
CA ALA A 158 -3.88 3.55 6.07
C ALA A 158 -4.24 4.52 4.93
N PRO A 159 -4.15 5.85 5.16
CA PRO A 159 -3.95 6.49 6.46
C PRO A 159 -5.15 6.27 7.40
N ALA A 160 -4.94 6.35 8.72
CA ALA A 160 -6.01 6.16 9.71
C ALA A 160 -7.19 7.12 9.47
N ALA A 161 -8.40 6.56 9.36
CA ALA A 161 -9.62 7.33 9.17
C ALA A 161 -10.84 6.57 9.73
N THR A 162 -11.91 7.29 10.08
CA THR A 162 -13.17 6.65 10.45
C THR A 162 -13.75 5.90 9.26
N VAL A 163 -14.05 4.61 9.46
CA VAL A 163 -14.65 3.73 8.45
C VAL A 163 -15.95 3.11 8.99
N PRO A 164 -16.90 2.72 8.13
CA PRO A 164 -18.09 2.01 8.59
C PRO A 164 -17.73 0.63 9.15
N GLN A 165 -18.43 0.19 10.20
CA GLN A 165 -18.22 -1.13 10.81
C GLN A 165 -18.38 -2.27 9.78
N THR A 166 -19.28 -2.11 8.81
CA THR A 166 -19.47 -3.07 7.73
C THR A 166 -18.22 -3.33 6.89
N LEU A 167 -17.30 -2.35 6.77
CA LEU A 167 -16.00 -2.57 6.11
C LEU A 167 -15.11 -3.48 6.95
N LEU A 168 -15.05 -3.26 8.27
CA LEU A 168 -14.25 -4.08 9.20
C LEU A 168 -14.78 -5.51 9.29
N ASP A 169 -16.11 -5.66 9.29
CA ASP A 169 -16.79 -6.96 9.32
C ASP A 169 -16.60 -7.73 8.01
N ARG A 170 -16.52 -7.01 6.88
CA ARG A 170 -16.33 -7.63 5.56
C ARG A 170 -14.88 -8.05 5.32
N ALA A 171 -13.90 -7.42 5.95
CA ALA A 171 -12.49 -7.69 5.66
C ALA A 171 -12.07 -9.10 6.14
N ASP A 172 -11.44 -9.86 5.25
CA ASP A 172 -10.80 -11.14 5.57
C ASP A 172 -9.41 -10.92 6.17
N LEU A 173 -8.78 -9.80 5.83
CA LEU A 173 -7.51 -9.33 6.40
C LEU A 173 -7.54 -7.81 6.59
N LEU A 174 -7.32 -7.34 7.81
CA LEU A 174 -7.00 -5.96 8.13
C LEU A 174 -5.50 -5.82 8.37
N VAL A 175 -4.89 -4.78 7.82
CA VAL A 175 -3.49 -4.43 8.07
C VAL A 175 -3.40 -3.01 8.61
N VAL A 176 -2.64 -2.85 9.70
CA VAL A 176 -2.41 -1.58 10.40
C VAL A 176 -0.95 -1.50 10.88
N ASN A 177 -0.44 -0.28 11.07
CA ASN A 177 0.71 -0.04 11.95
C ASN A 177 0.28 0.22 13.40
N GLU A 178 1.24 0.48 14.30
CA GLU A 178 0.97 0.75 15.72
C GLU A 178 0.06 1.96 15.95
N THR A 179 0.25 3.04 15.19
CA THR A 179 -0.55 4.26 15.29
C THR A 179 -1.98 4.04 14.82
N GLU A 180 -2.17 3.35 13.70
CA GLU A 180 -3.47 2.96 13.17
C GLU A 180 -4.17 1.96 14.09
N ALA A 181 -3.44 0.97 14.64
CA ALA A 181 -3.97 0.03 15.61
C ALA A 181 -4.50 0.74 16.86
N ALA A 182 -3.76 1.72 17.37
CA ALA A 182 -4.21 2.56 18.49
C ALA A 182 -5.45 3.40 18.14
N PHE A 183 -5.55 3.89 16.90
CA PHE A 183 -6.72 4.65 16.44
C PHE A 183 -8.01 3.81 16.42
N TYR A 184 -7.94 2.57 15.90
CA TYR A 184 -9.12 1.70 15.81
C TYR A 184 -9.45 0.96 17.11
N GLY A 185 -8.44 0.70 17.96
CA GLY A 185 -8.61 0.08 19.27
C GLY A 185 -9.37 -1.25 19.21
N GLU A 186 -10.35 -1.42 20.10
CA GLU A 186 -11.12 -2.66 20.27
C GLU A 186 -11.88 -3.12 19.01
N SER A 187 -12.19 -2.20 18.07
CA SER A 187 -12.87 -2.57 16.83
C SER A 187 -12.07 -3.56 15.98
N LEU A 188 -10.73 -3.55 16.08
CA LEU A 188 -9.88 -4.53 15.41
C LEU A 188 -10.01 -5.92 16.04
N HIS A 189 -10.09 -6.01 17.36
CA HIS A 189 -10.22 -7.30 18.07
C HIS A 189 -11.58 -7.97 17.80
N GLN A 190 -12.59 -7.17 17.47
CA GLN A 190 -13.93 -7.63 17.12
C GLN A 190 -14.08 -7.98 15.63
N SER A 191 -13.09 -7.64 14.79
CA SER A 191 -13.12 -8.01 13.38
C SER A 191 -13.15 -9.54 13.24
N PRO A 192 -14.04 -10.09 12.39
CA PRO A 192 -14.07 -11.52 12.11
C PRO A 192 -12.90 -11.95 11.22
N GLY A 193 -12.13 -11.02 10.63
CA GLY A 193 -10.99 -11.29 9.78
C GLY A 193 -9.70 -11.59 10.53
N LEU A 194 -8.61 -11.74 9.79
CA LEU A 194 -7.26 -11.65 10.33
C LEU A 194 -6.90 -10.18 10.57
N VAL A 195 -6.12 -9.89 11.61
CA VAL A 195 -5.57 -8.54 11.84
C VAL A 195 -4.05 -8.63 11.90
N ALA A 196 -3.37 -7.98 10.97
CA ALA A 196 -1.92 -7.84 10.96
C ALA A 196 -1.51 -6.47 11.50
N VAL A 197 -0.70 -6.46 12.56
CA VAL A 197 -0.12 -5.24 13.12
C VAL A 197 1.37 -5.21 12.79
N THR A 198 1.78 -4.22 12.01
CA THR A 198 3.19 -3.97 11.67
C THR A 198 3.86 -3.13 12.76
N LEU A 199 5.11 -3.46 13.07
CA LEU A 199 5.90 -2.93 14.19
C LEU A 199 7.25 -2.38 13.69
N GLY A 200 7.27 -1.85 12.46
CA GLY A 200 8.48 -1.36 11.80
C GLY A 200 9.60 -2.41 11.78
N GLY A 201 10.79 -2.03 12.26
CA GLY A 201 11.96 -2.92 12.32
C GLY A 201 11.79 -4.13 13.26
N ALA A 202 10.79 -4.15 14.14
CA ALA A 202 10.48 -5.29 15.00
C ALA A 202 9.63 -6.36 14.30
N GLY A 203 9.17 -6.10 13.06
CA GLY A 203 8.41 -7.04 12.24
C GLY A 203 6.91 -6.87 12.37
N ALA A 204 6.18 -7.97 12.55
CA ALA A 204 4.73 -7.93 12.60
C ALA A 204 4.15 -9.06 13.47
N ARG A 205 2.90 -8.86 13.88
CA ARG A 205 2.06 -9.83 14.58
C ARG A 205 0.76 -10.02 13.83
N LEU A 206 0.24 -11.24 13.83
CA LEU A 206 -1.02 -11.60 13.18
C LEU A 206 -1.98 -12.18 14.21
N PHE A 207 -3.21 -11.69 14.20
CA PHE A 207 -4.26 -12.03 15.14
C PHE A 207 -5.49 -12.61 14.44
N LYS A 208 -6.22 -13.45 15.15
CA LYS A 208 -7.54 -13.98 14.76
C LYS A 208 -8.39 -14.05 16.02
N ASP A 209 -9.60 -13.47 15.98
CA ASP A 209 -10.52 -13.43 17.12
C ASP A 209 -9.86 -12.88 18.41
N GLY A 210 -9.03 -11.84 18.25
CA GLY A 210 -8.24 -11.22 19.33
C GLY A 210 -7.03 -12.02 19.82
N LEU A 211 -6.82 -13.25 19.35
CA LEU A 211 -5.69 -14.10 19.74
C LEU A 211 -4.53 -13.98 18.75
N GLN A 212 -3.32 -13.79 19.26
CA GLN A 212 -2.12 -13.81 18.42
C GLN A 212 -1.86 -15.23 17.91
N ILE A 213 -1.85 -15.41 16.59
CA ILE A 213 -1.65 -16.71 15.94
C ILE A 213 -0.28 -16.83 15.24
N ALA A 214 0.39 -15.71 14.97
CA ALA A 214 1.74 -15.69 14.39
C ALA A 214 2.48 -14.39 14.75
N ALA A 215 3.81 -14.47 14.74
CA ALA A 215 4.70 -13.32 14.87
C ALA A 215 5.97 -13.57 14.04
N ALA A 216 6.47 -12.55 13.33
CA ALA A 216 7.67 -12.69 12.53
C ALA A 216 8.52 -11.42 12.59
N ALA A 217 9.83 -11.60 12.76
CA ALA A 217 10.82 -10.53 12.61
C ALA A 217 11.36 -10.51 11.18
N PRO A 218 11.71 -9.33 10.63
CA PRO A 218 12.37 -9.22 9.35
C PRO A 218 13.82 -9.72 9.44
N PRO A 219 14.45 -10.12 8.32
CA PRO A 219 15.89 -10.28 8.27
C PRO A 219 16.60 -8.95 8.55
N PRO A 220 17.83 -8.97 9.09
CA PRO A 220 18.61 -7.76 9.28
C PRO A 220 18.95 -7.13 7.93
N VAL A 221 18.67 -5.84 7.79
CA VAL A 221 18.92 -5.07 6.56
C VAL A 221 19.48 -3.70 6.90
N THR A 222 20.24 -3.12 5.97
CA THR A 222 20.63 -1.71 6.04
C THR A 222 19.48 -0.86 5.50
N VAL A 223 18.90 -0.03 6.36
CA VAL A 223 17.78 0.86 5.99
C VAL A 223 18.31 2.03 5.18
N VAL A 224 17.72 2.25 4.00
CA VAL A 224 18.00 3.38 3.11
C VAL A 224 16.79 4.31 3.03
N ASP A 225 15.60 3.76 2.80
CA ASP A 225 14.35 4.51 2.67
C ASP A 225 13.19 3.61 3.11
N THR A 226 12.35 4.04 4.03
CA THR A 226 11.23 3.21 4.54
C THR A 226 9.95 3.33 3.70
N THR A 227 9.94 4.18 2.68
CA THR A 227 8.78 4.44 1.83
C THR A 227 8.36 3.19 1.06
N GLY A 228 7.07 2.85 1.10
CA GLY A 228 6.52 1.68 0.40
C GLY A 228 6.74 0.34 1.10
N ALA A 229 7.44 0.28 2.25
CA ALA A 229 7.64 -0.97 3.00
C ALA A 229 6.31 -1.59 3.49
N GLY A 230 5.41 -0.76 4.03
CA GLY A 230 4.08 -1.19 4.45
C GLY A 230 3.21 -1.66 3.27
N ASP A 231 3.30 -0.98 2.12
CA ASP A 231 2.59 -1.39 0.91
C ASP A 231 3.12 -2.73 0.37
N CYS A 232 4.44 -2.92 0.38
CA CYS A 232 5.08 -4.19 0.05
C CYS A 232 4.61 -5.31 1.00
N PHE A 233 4.58 -5.03 2.31
CA PHE A 233 4.11 -5.96 3.32
C PHE A 233 2.66 -6.39 3.08
N VAL A 234 1.73 -5.45 2.84
CA VAL A 234 0.32 -5.73 2.58
C VAL A 234 0.16 -6.66 1.37
N ALA A 235 0.82 -6.32 0.26
CA ALA A 235 0.78 -7.12 -0.95
C ALA A 235 1.36 -8.52 -0.72
N ALA A 236 2.51 -8.61 -0.05
CA ALA A 236 3.19 -9.87 0.24
C ALA A 236 2.39 -10.77 1.17
N LEU A 237 1.80 -10.23 2.23
CA LEU A 237 0.95 -10.98 3.15
C LEU A 237 -0.29 -11.52 2.41
N THR A 238 -0.93 -10.67 1.62
CA THR A 238 -2.13 -11.06 0.85
C THR A 238 -1.79 -12.17 -0.15
N VAL A 239 -0.74 -12.01 -0.96
CA VAL A 239 -0.31 -13.02 -1.92
C VAL A 239 0.03 -14.33 -1.22
N ALA A 240 0.79 -14.29 -0.13
CA ALA A 240 1.18 -15.49 0.62
C ALA A 240 -0.02 -16.25 1.21
N LEU A 241 -1.03 -15.55 1.74
CA LEU A 241 -2.26 -16.16 2.23
C LEU A 241 -3.07 -16.80 1.09
N LEU A 242 -3.17 -16.12 -0.06
CA LEU A 242 -3.84 -16.65 -1.25
C LEU A 242 -3.12 -17.84 -1.88
N GLU A 243 -1.81 -17.96 -1.68
CA GLU A 243 -1.02 -19.16 -2.00
C GLU A 243 -1.28 -20.34 -1.05
N GLY A 244 -2.09 -20.15 0.01
CA GLY A 244 -2.38 -21.17 1.00
C GLY A 244 -1.23 -21.41 1.99
N ARG A 245 -0.29 -20.46 2.13
CA ARG A 245 0.75 -20.55 3.15
C ARG A 245 0.13 -20.48 4.54
N SER A 246 0.76 -21.14 5.52
CA SER A 246 0.33 -21.02 6.92
C SER A 246 0.47 -19.57 7.40
N PRO A 247 -0.32 -19.13 8.41
CA PRO A 247 -0.24 -17.76 8.94
C PRO A 247 1.19 -17.32 9.30
N GLN A 248 1.97 -18.20 9.94
CA GLN A 248 3.36 -17.94 10.30
C GLN A 248 4.26 -17.77 9.07
N ALA A 249 4.13 -18.63 8.06
CA ALA A 249 4.93 -18.57 6.84
C ALA A 249 4.55 -17.35 5.98
N ALA A 250 3.26 -16.99 5.93
CA ALA A 250 2.78 -15.81 5.24
C ALA A 250 3.29 -14.52 5.88
N LEU A 251 3.28 -14.44 7.22
CA LEU A 251 3.79 -13.30 7.96
C LEU A 251 5.31 -13.13 7.80
N ALA A 252 6.07 -14.22 7.84
CA ALA A 252 7.51 -14.18 7.59
C ALA A 252 7.85 -13.71 6.17
N PHE A 253 7.09 -14.17 5.17
CA PHE A 253 7.22 -13.71 3.79
C PHE A 253 6.95 -12.21 3.66
N ALA A 254 5.89 -11.73 4.29
CA ALA A 254 5.53 -10.31 4.30
C ALA A 254 6.58 -9.43 4.98
N CYS A 255 7.07 -9.82 6.17
CA CYS A 255 8.14 -9.11 6.87
C CYS A 255 9.42 -9.06 6.03
N THR A 256 9.77 -10.15 5.35
CA THR A 256 10.95 -10.22 4.48
C THR A 256 10.82 -9.30 3.27
N ALA A 257 9.66 -9.31 2.60
CA ALA A 257 9.40 -8.42 1.48
C ALA A 257 9.45 -6.94 1.88
N GLY A 258 8.87 -6.59 3.02
CA GLY A 258 8.95 -5.24 3.59
C GLY A 258 10.39 -4.83 3.92
N ALA A 259 11.18 -5.73 4.51
CA ALA A 259 12.58 -5.47 4.83
C ALA A 259 13.45 -5.25 3.58
N LEU A 260 13.22 -6.01 2.52
CA LEU A 260 13.95 -5.81 1.27
C LEU A 260 13.57 -4.48 0.59
N ALA A 261 12.30 -4.07 0.68
CA ALA A 261 11.86 -2.79 0.13
C ALA A 261 12.60 -1.60 0.77
N VAL A 262 13.02 -1.70 2.04
CA VAL A 262 13.72 -0.56 2.67
C VAL A 262 15.19 -0.40 2.31
N THR A 263 15.75 -1.32 1.52
CA THR A 263 17.18 -1.35 1.18
C THR A 263 17.55 -0.47 0.00
N ARG A 264 16.57 0.16 -0.65
CA ARG A 264 16.76 0.97 -1.86
C ARG A 264 15.89 2.22 -1.78
N PRO A 265 16.29 3.35 -2.41
CA PRO A 265 15.49 4.57 -2.43
C PRO A 265 14.16 4.43 -3.19
N GLY A 266 13.14 5.15 -2.73
CA GLY A 266 11.84 5.33 -3.38
C GLY A 266 10.85 4.18 -3.17
N ALA A 267 9.56 4.47 -3.26
CA ALA A 267 8.48 3.49 -3.05
C ALA A 267 8.46 2.37 -4.11
N GLN A 268 7.93 2.66 -5.30
CA GLN A 268 7.81 1.67 -6.39
C GLN A 268 9.15 1.09 -6.89
N PRO A 269 10.24 1.88 -7.02
CA PRO A 269 11.52 1.35 -7.51
C PRO A 269 12.14 0.30 -6.59
N SER A 270 11.96 0.43 -5.26
CA SER A 270 12.62 -0.41 -4.27
C SER A 270 11.99 -1.80 -4.09
N LEU A 271 10.73 -1.97 -4.52
CA LEU A 271 9.95 -3.19 -4.29
C LEU A 271 10.69 -4.45 -4.81
N PRO A 272 10.89 -5.49 -3.98
CA PRO A 272 11.58 -6.70 -4.38
C PRO A 272 10.75 -7.53 -5.38
N ASN A 273 11.43 -8.40 -6.13
CA ASN A 273 10.77 -9.46 -6.88
C ASN A 273 10.62 -10.72 -6.04
N ARG A 274 9.76 -11.64 -6.47
CA ARG A 274 9.54 -12.95 -5.81
C ARG A 274 10.84 -13.70 -5.48
N ALA A 275 11.75 -13.78 -6.44
CA ALA A 275 13.02 -14.48 -6.28
C ALA A 275 13.89 -13.86 -5.16
N ASP A 276 13.87 -12.53 -5.01
CA ASP A 276 14.62 -11.85 -3.95
C ASP A 276 14.09 -12.24 -2.56
N VAL A 277 12.76 -12.28 -2.42
CA VAL A 277 12.09 -12.65 -1.15
C VAL A 277 12.30 -14.12 -0.82
N ASP A 278 12.12 -15.01 -1.80
CA ASP A 278 12.30 -16.46 -1.59
C ASP A 278 13.77 -16.79 -1.25
N ALA A 279 14.74 -16.11 -1.87
CA ALA A 279 16.16 -16.26 -1.54
C ALA A 279 16.49 -15.78 -0.12
N ALA A 280 15.89 -14.67 0.33
CA ALA A 280 16.08 -14.15 1.68
C ALA A 280 15.41 -14.99 2.78
N LEU A 281 14.43 -15.84 2.42
CA LEU A 281 13.76 -16.78 3.34
C LEU A 281 14.44 -18.15 3.43
N ALA A 282 15.29 -18.51 2.47
CA ALA A 282 15.97 -19.79 2.48
C ALA A 282 16.90 -19.88 3.72
N PRO A 283 16.88 -20.99 4.47
CA PRO A 283 17.85 -21.20 5.55
C PRO A 283 19.27 -21.17 4.97
N ALA A 284 20.17 -20.47 5.67
CA ALA A 284 21.59 -20.40 5.34
C ALA A 284 22.28 -21.76 5.43
#